data_AF-A0A7X8ZZ13-F1
#
_entry.id   AF-A0A7X8ZZ13-F1
#
_cell.length_a   1.000
_cell.length_b   1.000
_cell.length_c   1.000
_cell.angle_alpha   90.00
_cell.angle_beta   90.00
_cell.angle_gamma   90.00
#
_symmetry.space_group_name_H-M   'P 1'
#
loop_
_entity.id
_entity.type
_entity.pdbx_description
1 polymer ?
#
loop_
_entity_poly.entity_id
_entity_poly.type
_entity_poly.pdbx_seq_one_letter_code
_entity_poly.pdbx_strand_id
1 'polypeptide(L)'
;MFKNHPKGLLGAALSNMGERFGFYIMMAILSLFLMSKFGLEPRSASYIYSVFYALTYVLALVGGLIADKTKKYKGTITAGLIMMSIGYALIAIPTPTPVPNFSLYLSLTLAGLFIIAFGNGLFKGNLQAVVGQLYDNP
;
A
#
# COMPACT_ATOMS: atom_id res chain seq x y z
N MET A 1 7.52 -7.43 -28.15
CA MET A 1 6.75 -6.41 -27.41
C MET A 1 7.63 -5.34 -26.75
N PHE A 2 8.81 -5.65 -26.17
CA PHE A 2 9.65 -4.66 -25.46
C PHE A 2 10.78 -3.98 -26.26
N LYS A 3 10.94 -4.28 -27.56
CA LYS A 3 12.13 -3.84 -28.35
C LYS A 3 12.28 -2.32 -28.50
N ASN A 4 11.20 -1.54 -28.35
CA ASN A 4 11.20 -0.07 -28.51
C ASN A 4 10.84 0.66 -27.21
N HIS A 5 10.99 0.01 -26.06
CA HIS A 5 10.64 0.59 -24.77
C HIS A 5 11.87 0.79 -23.86
N PRO A 6 11.88 1.84 -23.02
CA PRO A 6 12.96 2.08 -22.08
C PRO A 6 13.16 0.87 -21.15
N LYS A 7 14.41 0.49 -20.87
CA LYS A 7 14.73 -0.66 -20.01
C LYS A 7 14.12 -0.55 -18.60
N GLY A 8 13.90 0.68 -18.11
CA GLY A 8 13.25 0.95 -16.83
C GLY A 8 11.75 0.61 -16.78
N LEU A 9 11.09 0.49 -17.94
CA LEU A 9 9.66 0.19 -18.03
C LEU A 9 9.32 -1.18 -17.44
N LEU A 10 10.17 -2.19 -17.69
CA LEU A 10 9.92 -3.54 -17.21
C LEU A 10 9.95 -3.60 -15.67
N GLY A 11 10.89 -2.89 -15.05
CA GLY A 11 10.94 -2.75 -13.59
C GLY A 11 9.70 -2.03 -13.05
N ALA A 12 9.32 -0.91 -13.66
CA ALA A 12 8.11 -0.17 -13.25
C ALA A 12 6.83 -1.01 -13.40
N ALA A 13 6.71 -1.78 -14.49
CA ALA A 13 5.56 -2.65 -14.74
C ALA A 13 5.45 -3.77 -13.71
N LEU A 14 6.56 -4.45 -13.39
CA LEU A 14 6.59 -5.50 -12.36
C LEU A 14 6.28 -4.93 -10.97
N SER A 15 6.84 -3.77 -10.62
CA SER A 15 6.53 -3.11 -9.36
C SER A 15 5.04 -2.72 -9.26
N ASN A 16 4.47 -2.18 -10.34
CA ASN A 16 3.04 -1.84 -10.38
C ASN A 16 2.16 -3.09 -10.26
N MET A 17 2.52 -4.18 -10.95
CA MET A 17 1.80 -5.44 -10.86
C MET A 17 1.82 -6.00 -9.43
N GLY A 18 2.99 -6.03 -8.79
CA GLY A 18 3.14 -6.52 -7.43
C GLY A 18 2.35 -5.68 -6.40
N GLU A 19 2.42 -4.35 -6.52
CA GLU A 19 1.64 -3.45 -5.66
C GLU A 19 0.14 -3.70 -5.81
N ARG A 20 -0.36 -3.78 -7.05
CA ARG A 20 -1.78 -3.99 -7.33
C ARG A 20 -2.28 -5.33 -6.84
N PHE A 21 -1.48 -6.38 -7.03
CA PHE A 21 -1.80 -7.72 -6.54
C PHE A 21 -2.00 -7.71 -5.02
N GLY A 22 -1.05 -7.16 -4.26
CA GLY A 22 -1.16 -7.07 -2.80
C GLY A 22 -2.33 -6.21 -2.36
N PHE A 23 -2.52 -5.04 -2.99
CA PHE A 23 -3.59 -4.10 -2.62
C PHE A 23 -4.99 -4.71 -2.85
N TYR A 24 -5.24 -5.34 -4.00
CA TYR A 24 -6.55 -5.91 -4.28
C TYR A 24 -6.84 -7.17 -3.46
N ILE A 25 -5.84 -8.00 -3.16
CA ILE A 25 -6.02 -9.14 -2.25
C ILE A 25 -6.40 -8.64 -0.86
N MET A 26 -5.66 -7.65 -0.34
CA MET A 26 -5.98 -7.05 0.95
C MET A 26 -7.42 -6.51 0.95
N MET A 27 -7.80 -5.75 -0.07
CA MET A 27 -9.15 -5.19 -0.20
C MET A 27 -10.24 -6.26 -0.29
N ALA A 28 -9.98 -7.39 -0.92
CA ALA A 28 -10.96 -8.47 -1.06
C ALA A 28 -11.25 -9.17 0.28
N ILE A 29 -10.24 -9.32 1.15
CA ILE A 29 -10.36 -10.13 2.38
C ILE A 29 -10.39 -9.31 3.67
N LEU A 30 -10.07 -8.01 3.63
CA LEU A 30 -9.89 -7.20 4.85
C LEU A 30 -11.11 -7.19 5.77
N SER A 31 -12.31 -6.99 5.23
CA SER A 31 -13.54 -6.99 6.04
C SER A 31 -13.79 -8.36 6.67
N LEU A 32 -13.65 -9.44 5.90
CA LEU A 32 -13.77 -10.82 6.37
C LEU A 32 -12.75 -11.13 7.47
N PHE A 33 -11.51 -10.69 7.29
CA PHE A 33 -10.44 -10.82 8.26
C PHE A 33 -10.78 -10.08 9.56
N LEU A 34 -11.25 -8.84 9.49
CA LEU A 34 -11.64 -8.05 10.66
C LEU A 34 -12.79 -8.68 11.44
N MET A 35 -13.81 -9.18 10.74
CA MET A 35 -14.95 -9.85 11.37
C MET A 35 -14.55 -11.21 11.98
N SER A 36 -13.79 -12.04 11.25
CA SER A 36 -13.43 -13.39 11.69
C SER A 36 -12.38 -13.39 12.81
N LYS A 37 -11.34 -12.55 12.68
CA LYS A 37 -10.21 -12.52 13.62
C LYS A 37 -10.52 -11.75 14.91
N PHE A 38 -11.27 -10.65 14.80
CA PHE A 38 -11.56 -9.76 15.92
C PHE A 38 -13.03 -9.83 16.39
N GLY A 39 -13.91 -10.55 15.69
CA GLY A 39 -15.34 -10.59 16.06
C GLY A 39 -16.05 -9.26 15.86
N LEU A 40 -15.53 -8.39 14.99
CA LEU A 40 -16.13 -7.08 14.73
C LEU A 40 -17.48 -7.22 14.01
N GLU A 41 -18.44 -6.37 14.38
CA GLU A 41 -19.69 -6.23 13.64
C GLU A 41 -19.40 -5.76 12.19
N PRO A 42 -20.17 -6.22 11.17
CA PRO A 42 -20.00 -5.79 9.79
C PRO A 42 -19.89 -4.28 9.61
N ARG A 43 -20.69 -3.51 10.35
CA ARG A 43 -20.66 -2.04 10.30
C ARG A 43 -19.28 -1.47 10.69
N SER A 44 -18.70 -1.95 11.78
CA SER A 44 -17.38 -1.53 12.27
C SER A 44 -16.26 -1.94 11.32
N ALA A 45 -16.33 -3.15 10.75
CA ALA A 45 -15.38 -3.61 9.75
C ALA A 45 -15.44 -2.76 8.47
N SER A 46 -16.64 -2.41 8.00
CA SER A 46 -16.83 -1.50 6.87
C SER A 46 -16.28 -0.11 7.12
N TYR A 47 -16.42 0.45 8.34
CA TYR A 47 -15.81 1.74 8.66
C TYR A 47 -14.29 1.71 8.55
N ILE A 48 -13.63 0.69 9.10
CA ILE A 48 -12.16 0.54 9.00
C ILE A 48 -11.74 0.42 7.53
N TYR A 49 -12.45 -0.39 6.75
CA TYR A 49 -12.21 -0.54 5.32
C TYR A 49 -12.32 0.79 4.56
N SER A 50 -13.41 1.53 4.78
CA SER A 50 -13.64 2.81 4.10
C SER A 50 -12.61 3.87 4.49
N VAL A 51 -12.22 3.92 5.77
CA VAL A 51 -11.17 4.84 6.24
C VAL A 51 -9.81 4.48 5.64
N PHE A 52 -9.44 3.18 5.63
CA PHE A 52 -8.23 2.72 4.98
C PHE A 52 -8.22 3.11 3.49
N TYR A 53 -9.32 2.88 2.78
CA TYR A 53 -9.45 3.23 1.37
C TYR A 53 -9.32 4.74 1.14
N ALA A 54 -10.02 5.56 1.93
CA ALA A 54 -9.92 7.01 1.85
C ALA A 54 -8.48 7.51 2.11
N LEU A 55 -7.81 6.97 3.13
CA LEU A 55 -6.43 7.31 3.45
C LEU A 55 -5.48 7.02 2.29
N THR A 56 -5.67 5.93 1.55
CA THR A 56 -4.79 5.62 0.40
C THR A 56 -4.81 6.71 -0.67
N TYR A 57 -5.95 7.38 -0.88
CA TYR A 57 -6.06 8.51 -1.82
C TYR A 57 -5.49 9.80 -1.24
N VAL A 58 -5.82 10.11 0.02
CA VAL A 58 -5.31 11.33 0.68
C VAL A 58 -3.78 11.28 0.79
N LEU A 59 -3.23 10.14 1.17
CA LEU A 59 -1.78 9.96 1.31
C LEU A 59 -1.05 9.89 -0.04
N ALA A 60 -1.74 9.57 -1.14
CA ALA A 60 -1.16 9.69 -2.48
C ALA A 60 -0.82 11.14 -2.84
N LEU A 61 -1.67 12.09 -2.42
CA LEU A 61 -1.36 13.52 -2.58
C LEU A 61 -0.12 13.90 -1.76
N VAL A 62 -0.07 13.47 -0.50
CA VAL A 62 1.07 13.71 0.39
C VAL A 62 2.36 13.11 -0.18
N GLY A 63 2.28 11.89 -0.73
CA GLY A 63 3.41 11.21 -1.35
C GLY A 63 3.94 11.89 -2.60
N GLY A 64 3.05 12.53 -3.39
CA GLY A 64 3.45 13.38 -4.52
C GLY A 64 4.21 14.62 -4.05
N LEU A 65 3.66 15.35 -3.07
CA LEU A 65 4.31 16.54 -2.50
C LEU A 65 5.71 16.24 -1.93
N ILE A 66 5.88 15.08 -1.29
CA ILE A 66 7.18 14.63 -0.78
C ILE A 66 8.16 14.37 -1.93
N ALA A 67 7.73 13.69 -3.00
CA ALA A 67 8.60 13.41 -4.14
C ALA A 67 9.00 14.67 -4.89
N ASP A 68 8.07 15.60 -5.10
CA ASP A 68 8.32 16.87 -5.76
C ASP A 68 9.33 17.72 -4.97
N LYS A 69 9.17 17.80 -3.65
CA LYS A 69 10.08 18.54 -2.78
C LYS A 69 11.47 17.91 -2.70
N THR A 70 11.55 16.58 -2.66
CA THR A 70 12.84 15.86 -2.56
C THR A 70 13.53 15.67 -3.91
N LYS A 71 12.81 15.84 -5.03
CA LYS A 71 13.25 15.55 -6.40
C LYS A 71 13.82 14.14 -6.60
N LYS A 72 13.51 13.21 -5.69
CA LYS A 72 14.06 11.85 -5.65
C LYS A 72 12.98 10.80 -5.87
N TYR A 73 12.28 10.87 -7.01
CA TYR A 73 11.15 10.00 -7.33
C TYR A 73 11.44 8.49 -7.15
N LYS A 74 12.56 8.00 -7.69
CA LYS A 74 12.97 6.59 -7.54
C LYS A 74 13.14 6.19 -6.06
N GLY A 75 13.73 7.06 -5.24
CA GLY A 75 13.92 6.82 -3.81
C GLY A 75 12.59 6.77 -3.06
N THR A 76 11.67 7.69 -3.38
CA THR A 76 10.32 7.74 -2.79
C THR A 76 9.51 6.47 -3.12
N ILE A 77 9.60 6.00 -4.37
CA ILE A 77 8.94 4.75 -4.81
C ILE A 77 9.48 3.55 -4.01
N THR A 78 10.81 3.41 -3.91
CA THR A 78 11.42 2.31 -3.17
C THR A 78 11.08 2.35 -1.68
N ALA A 79 11.07 3.54 -1.07
CA ALA A 79 10.62 3.72 0.31
C ALA A 79 9.16 3.29 0.49
N GLY A 80 8.28 3.65 -0.46
CA GLY A 80 6.89 3.22 -0.47
C GLY A 80 6.74 1.69 -0.53
N LEU A 81 7.51 1.02 -1.40
CA LEU A 81 7.53 -0.45 -1.50
C LEU A 81 7.97 -1.10 -0.18
N ILE A 82 9.04 -0.59 0.44
CA ILE A 82 9.54 -1.10 1.73
C ILE A 82 8.49 -0.92 2.83
N MET A 83 7.87 0.27 2.92
CA MET A 83 6.83 0.54 3.90
C MET A 83 5.63 -0.39 3.73
N MET A 84 5.12 -0.57 2.50
CA MET A 84 4.03 -1.51 2.25
C MET A 84 4.41 -2.94 2.65
N SER A 85 5.64 -3.36 2.34
CA SER A 85 6.13 -4.70 2.69
C SER A 85 6.15 -4.92 4.21
N ILE A 86 6.60 -3.92 4.97
CA ILE A 86 6.58 -3.94 6.44
C ILE A 86 5.14 -4.00 6.95
N GLY A 87 4.23 -3.21 6.39
CA GLY A 87 2.82 -3.22 6.80
C GLY A 87 2.13 -4.56 6.53
N TYR A 88 2.39 -5.19 5.39
CA TYR A 88 1.91 -6.55 5.11
C TYR A 88 2.54 -7.58 6.05
N ALA A 89 3.84 -7.48 6.32
CA ALA A 89 4.53 -8.37 7.26
C ALA A 89 3.93 -8.27 8.66
N LEU A 90 3.62 -7.06 9.14
CA LEU A 90 2.98 -6.84 10.45
C LEU A 90 1.62 -7.54 10.57
N ILE A 91 0.79 -7.49 9.51
CA ILE A 91 -0.54 -8.12 9.48
C ILE A 91 -0.43 -9.65 9.29
N ALA A 92 0.62 -10.11 8.60
CA ALA A 92 0.85 -11.53 8.30
C ALA A 92 1.31 -12.36 9.50
N ILE A 93 1.75 -11.72 10.60
CA ILE A 93 2.18 -12.45 11.80
C ILE A 93 1.00 -13.29 12.33
N PRO A 94 1.17 -14.62 12.45
CA PRO A 94 0.12 -15.50 12.96
C PRO A 94 -0.11 -15.22 14.44
N THR A 95 -1.37 -15.09 14.83
CA THR A 95 -1.77 -14.88 16.22
C THR A 95 -2.94 -15.81 16.54
N PRO A 96 -3.07 -16.31 17.77
CA PRO A 96 -4.20 -17.15 18.17
C PRO A 96 -5.55 -16.47 17.92
N THR A 97 -6.54 -17.27 17.54
CA THR A 97 -7.96 -16.88 17.41
C THR A 97 -8.78 -17.77 18.35
N PRO A 98 -9.49 -17.22 19.36
CA PRO A 98 -9.73 -15.79 19.62
C PRO A 98 -8.48 -15.02 20.08
N VAL A 99 -8.40 -13.72 19.74
CA VAL A 99 -7.26 -12.87 20.08
C VAL A 99 -7.10 -12.71 21.60
N PRO A 100 -5.92 -12.99 22.19
CA PRO A 100 -5.70 -12.89 23.64
C PRO A 100 -5.89 -11.47 24.19
N ASN A 101 -5.50 -10.46 23.42
CA ASN A 101 -5.61 -9.05 23.79
C ASN A 101 -6.16 -8.23 22.61
N PHE A 102 -7.48 -8.08 22.58
CA PHE A 102 -8.20 -7.43 21.49
C PHE A 102 -7.61 -6.05 21.12
N SER A 103 -7.41 -5.18 22.11
CA SER A 103 -6.96 -3.80 21.88
C SER A 103 -5.57 -3.73 21.25
N LEU A 104 -4.62 -4.54 21.74
CA LEU A 104 -3.25 -4.56 21.24
C LEU A 104 -3.21 -5.01 19.78
N TYR A 105 -3.80 -6.18 19.47
CA TYR A 105 -3.75 -6.73 18.12
C TYR A 105 -4.55 -5.90 17.11
N LEU A 106 -5.65 -5.28 17.54
CA LEU A 106 -6.39 -4.36 16.70
C LEU A 106 -5.56 -3.10 16.40
N SER A 107 -4.94 -2.48 17.41
CA SER A 107 -4.07 -1.31 17.19
C SER A 107 -2.89 -1.62 16.27
N LEU A 108 -2.31 -2.82 16.38
CA LEU A 108 -1.22 -3.26 15.50
C LEU A 108 -1.69 -3.45 14.06
N THR A 109 -2.88 -4.01 13.87
CA THR A 109 -3.50 -4.16 12.54
C THR A 109 -3.79 -2.80 11.93
N LEU A 110 -4.36 -1.86 12.70
CA LEU A 110 -4.64 -0.50 12.23
C LEU A 110 -3.35 0.26 11.89
N ALA A 111 -2.29 0.10 12.69
CA ALA A 111 -0.98 0.65 12.40
C ALA A 111 -0.40 0.04 11.10
N GLY A 112 -0.53 -1.28 10.91
CA GLY A 112 -0.15 -1.96 9.67
C GLY A 112 -0.89 -1.41 8.46
N LEU A 113 -2.22 -1.25 8.55
CA LEU A 113 -3.04 -0.65 7.49
C LEU A 113 -2.63 0.78 7.18
N PHE A 114 -2.34 1.59 8.20
CA PHE A 114 -1.85 2.95 8.01
C PHE A 114 -0.49 2.97 7.28
N ILE A 115 0.44 2.11 7.67
CA ILE A 115 1.75 1.98 7.01
C ILE A 115 1.58 1.56 5.54
N ILE A 116 0.67 0.62 5.26
CA ILE A 116 0.33 0.21 3.89
C ILE A 116 -0.23 1.41 3.10
N ALA A 117 -1.20 2.12 3.66
CA ALA A 117 -1.83 3.27 3.00
C ALA A 117 -0.81 4.38 2.70
N PHE A 118 0.10 4.66 3.62
CA PHE A 118 1.16 5.64 3.43
C PHE A 118 2.20 5.19 2.39
N GLY A 119 2.64 3.93 2.47
CA GLY A 119 3.55 3.36 1.48
C GLY A 119 2.94 3.33 0.08
N ASN A 120 1.63 3.05 -0.03
CA ASN A 120 0.88 3.13 -1.28
C ASN A 120 0.89 4.55 -1.84
N GLY A 121 0.65 5.55 -0.98
CA GLY A 121 0.66 6.96 -1.36
C GLY A 121 2.00 7.41 -1.95
N LEU A 122 3.12 6.97 -1.34
CA LEU A 122 4.47 7.25 -1.85
C LEU A 122 4.77 6.54 -3.19
N PHE A 123 4.12 5.41 -3.47
CA PHE A 123 4.35 4.63 -4.69
C PHE A 123 3.48 5.12 -5.87
N LYS A 124 2.17 5.24 -5.66
CA LYS A 124 1.15 5.31 -6.72
C LYS A 124 1.27 6.53 -7.63
N GLY A 125 1.45 7.72 -7.06
CA GLY A 125 1.59 8.96 -7.84
C GLY A 125 2.95 9.06 -8.53
N ASN A 126 4.00 8.61 -7.84
CA ASN A 126 5.38 8.83 -8.25
C ASN A 126 5.84 7.87 -9.35
N LEU A 127 5.32 6.63 -9.36
CA LEU A 127 5.66 5.67 -10.42
C LEU A 127 5.21 6.17 -11.79
N GLN A 128 4.01 6.74 -11.90
CA GLN A 128 3.49 7.24 -13.17
C GLN A 128 4.31 8.43 -13.69
N ALA A 129 4.75 9.32 -12.79
CA ALA A 129 5.65 10.41 -13.15
C ALA A 129 7.00 9.90 -13.68
N VAL A 130 7.58 8.87 -13.04
CA VAL A 130 8.84 8.25 -13.52
C VAL A 130 8.64 7.55 -14.86
N VAL A 131 7.51 6.89 -15.08
CA VAL A 131 7.20 6.28 -16.38
C VAL A 131 7.09 7.34 -17.46
N GLY A 132 6.43 8.48 -17.20
CA GLY A 132 6.39 9.61 -18.15
C GLY A 132 7.79 10.11 -18.51
N GLN A 133 8.63 10.35 -17.51
CA GLN A 133 10.02 10.81 -17.68
C GLN A 133 10.89 9.85 -18.51
N LEU A 134 10.60 8.54 -18.49
CA LEU A 134 11.33 7.56 -19.31
C LEU A 134 11.11 7.74 -20.82
N TYR A 135 10.07 8.44 -21.23
CA TYR A 135 9.77 8.73 -22.64
C TYR A 135 10.08 10.17 -23.06
N ASP A 136 10.25 11.10 -22.09
CA ASP A 136 10.59 12.50 -22.37
C ASP A 136 12.04 12.69 -22.86
N ASN A 137 12.95 11.77 -22.51
CA ASN A 137 14.33 11.73 -23.01
C ASN A 137 14.71 10.28 -23.38
N PRO A 138 14.42 9.85 -24.62
CA PRO A 138 14.66 8.49 -25.09
C PRO A 138 16.15 8.09 -25.12
#